data_AF-A0A844FDL0-F1
#
_entry.id   AF-A0A844FDL0-F1
#
_cell.length_a   1.000
_cell.length_b   1.000
_cell.length_c   1.000
_cell.angle_alpha   90.00
_cell.angle_beta   90.00
_cell.angle_gamma   90.00
#
_symmetry.space_group_name_H-M   'P 1'
#
loop_
_entity.id
_entity.type
_entity.pdbx_description
1 polymer ?
#
loop_
_entity_poly.entity_id
_entity_poly.type
_entity_poly.pdbx_seq_one_letter_code
_entity_poly.pdbx_strand_id
1 'polypeptide(L)'
;MVGISGEFPVNQLHRLIESSSYAEKIITELKNEKLIRTHYRDRLRGYRLTKHAKELLLAQNMPRFHDYLTGNTETNLIRSELPRRIRLHQKAEIYLTLLHANIPIFYDVKPNIFSRTCEADSSFIQELPLFYSSREIKTLGYDTTKIRNSRSIGILLSPQCVYALYNTGNSVLKWEYKTEVRLTAFLQHYLQGRPYHGRPAVRAIMTGKDMDTAYHLLTSTGGYRKSLFLLDTTYEHFHYLPNNIYGEYLLRLLVRPQMLQQLDRLLLSDYFSHQKELPIEHDGIDSQNHPVLLAYDFDMQRINRFNTGLNVYDLSGILVCFDFQIPCLRKYLTADIQFSSIDFQKFKRGFFHEKP
;
A
#
# COMPACT_ATOMS: atom_id res chain seq x y z
N MET A 1 10.83 9.15 11.86
CA MET A 1 9.43 8.72 11.65
C MET A 1 8.41 9.76 12.11
N VAL A 2 8.34 10.12 13.41
CA VAL A 2 7.35 11.09 13.93
C VAL A 2 7.33 12.42 13.16
N GLY A 3 8.50 12.96 12.80
CA GLY A 3 8.59 14.23 12.07
C GLY A 3 7.90 14.24 10.70
N ILE A 4 7.91 13.11 9.97
CA ILE A 4 7.34 13.02 8.61
C ILE A 4 5.89 12.51 8.59
N SER A 5 5.47 11.78 9.63
CA SER A 5 4.09 11.32 9.79
C SER A 5 3.23 12.27 10.65
N GLY A 6 3.84 13.19 11.40
CA GLY A 6 3.19 14.12 12.32
C GLY A 6 2.87 13.47 13.68
N GLU A 7 2.14 12.37 13.65
CA GLU A 7 1.84 11.56 14.84
C GLU A 7 2.18 10.10 14.55
N PHE A 8 2.87 9.43 15.49
CA PHE A 8 3.25 8.04 15.34
C PHE A 8 2.43 7.14 16.29
N PRO A 9 1.71 6.13 15.79
CA PRO A 9 0.89 5.22 16.59
C PRO A 9 1.73 4.37 17.55
N VAL A 10 1.39 4.37 18.85
CA VAL A 10 2.17 3.66 19.88
C VAL A 10 2.17 2.14 19.65
N ASN A 11 1.06 1.57 19.19
CA ASN A 11 0.93 0.15 18.90
C ASN A 11 1.80 -0.32 17.72
N GLN A 12 2.32 0.59 16.89
CA GLN A 12 3.21 0.25 15.78
C GLN A 12 4.71 0.37 16.17
N LEU A 13 5.02 0.68 17.44
CA LEU A 13 6.41 0.89 17.88
C LEU A 13 7.29 -0.35 17.68
N HIS A 14 6.76 -1.54 17.95
CA HIS A 14 7.49 -2.81 17.79
C HIS A 14 7.85 -3.11 16.32
N ARG A 15 7.10 -2.56 15.35
CA ARG A 15 7.46 -2.63 13.92
C ARG A 15 8.58 -1.66 13.56
N LEU A 16 8.77 -0.57 14.30
CA LEU A 16 9.88 0.34 14.06
C LEU A 16 11.15 -0.09 14.79
N ILE A 17 11.00 -0.65 16.00
CA ILE A 17 12.07 -1.11 16.87
C ILE A 17 11.66 -2.47 17.42
N GLU A 18 12.30 -3.53 16.92
CA GLU A 18 11.90 -4.92 17.22
C GLU A 18 12.01 -5.26 18.71
N SER A 19 13.09 -4.82 19.38
CA SER A 19 13.29 -5.07 20.80
C SER A 19 12.39 -4.17 21.65
N SER A 20 11.43 -4.77 22.36
CA SER A 20 10.48 -4.05 23.21
C SER A 20 11.15 -3.29 24.35
N SER A 21 12.12 -3.91 25.03
CA SER A 21 12.86 -3.26 26.12
C SER A 21 13.70 -2.08 25.62
N TYR A 22 14.32 -2.23 24.46
CA TYR A 22 15.09 -1.15 23.83
C TYR A 22 14.18 -0.02 23.34
N ALA A 23 13.02 -0.35 22.76
CA ALA A 23 12.04 0.62 22.32
C ALA A 23 11.51 1.45 23.50
N GLU A 24 11.19 0.81 24.63
CA GLU A 24 10.77 1.49 25.86
C GLU A 24 11.85 2.41 26.41
N LYS A 25 13.11 1.96 26.42
CA LYS A 25 14.26 2.79 26.81
C LYS A 25 14.37 4.05 25.95
N ILE A 26 14.37 3.90 24.62
CA ILE A 26 14.43 5.03 23.67
C ILE A 26 13.27 5.99 23.90
N ILE A 27 12.04 5.48 24.01
CA ILE A 27 10.86 6.35 24.23
C ILE A 27 10.97 7.10 25.55
N THR A 28 11.50 6.47 26.59
CA THR A 28 11.72 7.09 27.91
C THR A 28 12.75 8.20 27.82
N GLU A 29 13.90 7.94 27.18
CA GLU A 29 14.95 8.94 26.94
C GLU A 29 14.42 10.15 26.14
N LEU A 30 13.75 9.90 25.00
CA LEU A 30 13.17 10.96 24.17
C LEU A 30 12.11 11.79 24.91
N LYS A 31 11.39 11.20 25.88
CA LYS A 31 10.44 11.94 26.74
C LYS A 31 11.16 12.76 27.81
N ASN A 32 12.20 12.20 28.43
CA ASN A 32 13.01 12.88 29.45
C ASN A 32 13.71 14.11 28.86
N GLU A 33 14.22 13.99 27.65
CA GLU A 33 14.80 15.10 26.86
C GLU A 33 13.73 16.05 26.28
N LYS A 34 12.45 15.80 26.56
CA LYS A 34 11.31 16.60 26.07
C LYS A 34 11.28 16.70 24.54
N LEU A 35 11.76 15.68 23.83
CA LEU A 35 11.73 15.64 22.36
C LEU A 35 10.40 15.14 21.83
N ILE A 36 9.79 14.18 22.51
CA ILE A 36 8.46 13.67 22.19
C ILE A 36 7.52 13.75 23.39
N ARG A 37 6.22 13.74 23.11
CA ARG A 37 5.17 13.57 24.11
C ARG A 37 4.17 12.52 23.66
N THR A 38 3.62 11.78 24.61
CA THR A 38 2.46 10.93 24.35
C THR A 38 1.20 11.79 24.33
N HIS A 39 0.43 11.67 23.27
CA HIS A 39 -0.89 12.27 23.16
C HIS A 39 -1.95 11.17 23.13
N TYR A 40 -2.85 11.20 24.11
CA TYR A 40 -3.94 10.24 24.24
C TYR A 40 -5.27 10.99 24.32
N ARG A 41 -6.13 10.74 23.34
CA ARG A 41 -7.48 11.30 23.23
C ARG A 41 -8.29 10.42 22.28
N ASP A 42 -9.60 10.27 22.51
CA ASP A 42 -10.51 9.50 21.66
C ASP A 42 -10.07 8.03 21.48
N ARG A 43 -9.49 7.45 22.54
CA ARG A 43 -8.86 6.10 22.56
C ARG A 43 -7.69 5.93 21.57
N LEU A 44 -7.25 7.01 20.93
CA LEU A 44 -6.13 7.02 20.01
C LEU A 44 -4.86 7.51 20.72
N ARG A 45 -3.84 6.67 20.79
CA ARG A 45 -2.55 6.96 21.45
C ARG A 45 -1.43 7.11 20.43
N GLY A 46 -0.73 8.22 20.44
CA GLY A 46 0.40 8.45 19.54
C GLY A 46 1.50 9.34 20.15
N TYR A 47 2.70 9.24 19.58
CA TYR A 47 3.82 10.12 19.88
C TYR A 47 3.81 11.32 18.96
N ARG A 48 4.04 12.52 19.51
CA ARG A 48 4.17 13.77 18.76
C ARG A 48 5.47 14.46 19.14
N LEU A 49 6.08 15.15 18.18
CA LEU A 49 7.22 16.03 18.46
C LEU A 49 6.79 17.22 19.33
N THR A 50 7.70 17.65 20.21
CA THR A 50 7.60 18.96 20.87
C THR A 50 8.09 20.07 19.93
N LYS A 51 7.90 21.35 20.31
CA LYS A 51 8.43 22.48 19.54
C LYS A 51 9.95 22.39 19.42
N HIS A 52 10.62 22.14 20.54
CA HIS A 52 12.07 21.99 20.62
C HIS A 52 12.60 20.89 19.68
N ALA A 53 11.98 19.72 19.65
CA ALA A 53 12.42 18.65 18.74
C ALA A 53 12.27 19.01 17.27
N LYS A 54 11.24 19.78 16.89
CA LYS A 54 11.09 20.23 15.50
C LYS A 54 12.22 21.17 15.09
N GLU A 55 12.57 22.10 15.96
CA GLU A 55 13.67 23.04 15.76
C GLU A 55 15.01 22.28 15.61
N LEU A 56 15.26 21.29 16.48
CA LEU A 56 16.44 20.43 16.38
C LEU A 56 16.51 19.65 15.06
N LEU A 57 15.41 19.02 14.65
CA LEU A 57 15.37 18.26 13.38
C LEU A 57 15.60 19.17 12.17
N LEU A 58 15.02 20.37 12.16
CA LEU A 58 15.25 21.36 11.10
C LEU A 58 16.70 21.86 11.08
N ALA A 59 17.32 22.06 12.24
CA ALA A 59 18.72 22.46 12.34
C ALA A 59 19.68 21.35 11.86
N GLN A 60 19.36 20.09 12.17
CA GLN A 60 20.20 18.94 11.79
C GLN A 60 20.07 18.54 10.32
N ASN A 61 18.87 18.58 9.75
CA ASN A 61 18.63 18.19 8.36
C ASN A 61 17.42 18.95 7.79
N MET A 62 17.65 20.21 7.42
CA MET A 62 16.63 21.07 6.84
C MET A 62 15.98 20.45 5.59
N PRO A 63 16.73 19.94 4.59
CA PRO A 63 16.12 19.38 3.36
C PRO A 63 15.10 18.26 3.62
N ARG A 64 15.34 17.41 4.62
CA ARG A 64 14.43 16.32 4.98
C ARG A 64 13.13 16.79 5.63
N PHE A 65 13.22 17.79 6.50
CA PHE A 65 12.14 18.13 7.42
C PHE A 65 11.42 19.43 7.09
N HIS A 66 11.98 20.28 6.22
CA HIS A 66 11.41 21.59 5.89
C HIS A 66 9.96 21.50 5.45
N ASP A 67 9.71 20.63 4.47
CA ASP A 67 8.42 20.03 4.11
C ASP A 67 7.52 19.93 5.32
N TYR A 68 7.83 18.97 6.17
CA TYR A 68 6.93 18.47 7.21
C TYR A 68 6.77 19.38 8.42
N LEU A 69 7.77 20.19 8.76
CA LEU A 69 7.84 20.87 10.05
C LEU A 69 7.72 22.40 9.96
N THR A 70 7.51 22.96 8.76
CA THR A 70 7.26 24.39 8.57
C THR A 70 5.84 24.67 8.04
N GLY A 71 5.44 25.94 8.09
CA GLY A 71 4.14 26.41 7.60
C GLY A 71 2.91 25.79 8.27
N ASN A 72 1.75 25.97 7.65
CA ASN A 72 0.46 25.46 8.11
C ASN A 72 0.20 24.04 7.56
N THR A 73 0.94 23.08 8.08
CA THR A 73 0.95 21.70 7.57
C THR A 73 0.42 20.73 8.61
N GLU A 74 -0.20 19.63 8.20
CA GLU A 74 -0.82 18.67 9.13
C GLU A 74 0.18 18.00 10.08
N THR A 75 1.45 17.92 9.66
CA THR A 75 2.57 17.35 10.44
C THR A 75 3.20 18.38 11.38
N ASN A 76 3.14 19.67 11.05
CA ASN A 76 3.59 20.73 11.94
C ASN A 76 2.47 21.15 12.93
N LEU A 77 1.34 21.61 12.42
CA LEU A 77 0.20 22.10 13.21
C LEU A 77 -0.86 21.00 13.32
N ILE A 78 -0.54 19.97 14.10
CA ILE A 78 -1.41 18.81 14.29
C ILE A 78 -2.70 19.21 14.99
N ARG A 79 -3.81 19.13 14.26
CA ARG A 79 -5.16 19.29 14.82
C ARG A 79 -5.57 18.02 15.55
N SER A 80 -6.25 18.17 16.68
CA SER A 80 -6.58 17.03 17.56
C SER A 80 -7.89 16.33 17.20
N GLU A 81 -8.57 16.75 16.13
CA GLU A 81 -9.77 16.08 15.58
C GLU A 81 -9.46 14.63 15.21
N LEU A 82 -10.30 13.69 15.67
CA LEU A 82 -10.09 12.26 15.47
C LEU A 82 -9.83 11.86 14.00
N PRO A 83 -10.62 12.29 12.99
CA PRO A 83 -10.38 11.88 11.60
C PRO A 83 -9.01 12.32 11.05
N ARG A 84 -8.51 13.47 11.50
CA ARG A 84 -7.19 13.97 11.08
C ARG A 84 -6.07 13.16 11.72
N ARG A 85 -6.20 12.85 13.02
CA ARG A 85 -5.21 12.03 13.72
C ARG A 85 -5.15 10.60 13.18
N ILE A 86 -6.30 10.00 12.86
CA ILE A 86 -6.36 8.70 12.19
C ILE A 86 -5.55 8.74 10.88
N ARG A 87 -5.70 9.79 10.08
CA ARG A 87 -4.93 9.95 8.83
C ARG A 87 -3.42 10.04 9.06
N LEU A 88 -2.97 10.67 10.15
CA LEU A 88 -1.54 10.70 10.51
C LEU A 88 -1.03 9.31 10.92
N HIS A 89 -1.81 8.53 11.68
CA HIS A 89 -1.47 7.16 12.04
C HIS A 89 -1.40 6.26 10.81
N GLN A 90 -2.40 6.36 9.93
CA GLN A 90 -2.45 5.65 8.65
C GLN A 90 -1.23 5.93 7.76
N LYS A 91 -0.77 7.19 7.74
CA LYS A 91 0.44 7.61 7.05
C LYS A 91 1.69 6.97 7.67
N ALA A 92 1.78 6.96 8.99
CA ALA A 92 2.88 6.30 9.70
C ALA A 92 2.93 4.78 9.42
N GLU A 93 1.78 4.11 9.38
CA GLU A 93 1.67 2.68 9.08
C GLU A 93 2.18 2.34 7.68
N ILE A 94 1.77 3.12 6.66
CA ILE A 94 2.30 2.95 5.30
C ILE A 94 3.80 3.18 5.26
N TYR A 95 4.30 4.21 5.96
CA TYR A 95 5.73 4.50 6.00
C TYR A 95 6.55 3.37 6.63
N LEU A 96 6.00 2.67 7.63
CA LEU A 96 6.62 1.45 8.17
C LEU A 96 6.63 0.32 7.16
N THR A 97 5.51 0.07 6.47
CA THR A 97 5.42 -0.98 5.45
C THR A 97 6.41 -0.73 4.30
N LEU A 98 6.53 0.52 3.85
CA LEU A 98 7.52 0.94 2.84
C LEU A 98 8.96 0.74 3.33
N LEU A 99 9.25 1.12 4.58
CA LEU A 99 10.58 0.96 5.17
C LEU A 99 11.00 -0.51 5.23
N HIS A 100 10.11 -1.40 5.66
CA HIS A 100 10.35 -2.86 5.69
C HIS A 100 10.46 -3.47 4.30
N ALA A 101 9.88 -2.83 3.28
CA ALA A 101 10.09 -3.19 1.89
C ALA A 101 11.39 -2.62 1.29
N ASN A 102 12.21 -1.92 2.09
CA ASN A 102 13.42 -1.19 1.66
C ASN A 102 13.13 -0.10 0.61
N ILE A 103 11.97 0.55 0.70
CA ILE A 103 11.56 1.62 -0.20
C ILE A 103 11.83 2.97 0.50
N PRO A 104 12.58 3.89 -0.12
CA PRO A 104 12.91 5.16 0.51
C PRO A 104 11.66 6.02 0.72
N ILE A 105 11.48 6.53 1.94
CA ILE A 105 10.34 7.37 2.33
C ILE A 105 10.71 8.85 2.49
N PHE A 106 11.99 9.17 2.63
CA PHE A 106 12.45 10.54 2.82
C PHE A 106 12.55 11.28 1.49
N TYR A 107 12.23 12.57 1.49
CA TYR A 107 12.23 13.40 0.28
C TYR A 107 13.66 13.63 -0.24
N ASP A 108 14.59 13.91 0.66
CA ASP A 108 15.99 14.29 0.39
C ASP A 108 16.87 13.17 -0.17
N VAL A 109 16.38 11.93 -0.20
CA VAL A 109 17.16 10.75 -0.65
C VAL A 109 16.65 10.15 -1.96
N LYS A 110 15.76 10.87 -2.66
CA LYS A 110 15.11 10.42 -3.89
C LYS A 110 15.25 11.48 -4.98
N PRO A 111 15.25 11.09 -6.26
CA PRO A 111 15.22 12.05 -7.35
C PRO A 111 13.94 12.89 -7.32
N ASN A 112 14.04 14.15 -7.75
CA ASN A 112 12.93 15.09 -7.72
C ASN A 112 12.02 14.96 -8.96
N ILE A 113 11.27 13.84 -9.04
CA ILE A 113 10.39 13.51 -10.18
C ILE A 113 9.19 14.45 -10.24
N PHE A 114 8.54 14.73 -9.09
CA PHE A 114 7.36 15.59 -9.04
C PHE A 114 7.74 17.07 -8.86
N SER A 115 8.50 17.61 -9.81
CA SER A 115 8.88 19.03 -9.85
C SER A 115 8.66 19.65 -11.23
N ARG A 116 8.55 20.99 -11.26
CA ARG A 116 8.39 21.73 -12.53
C ARG A 116 9.66 21.73 -13.38
N THR A 117 10.82 21.61 -12.74
CA THR A 117 12.15 21.63 -13.37
C THR A 117 12.74 20.24 -13.52
N CYS A 118 11.91 19.20 -13.42
CA CYS A 118 12.23 17.77 -13.43
C CYS A 118 13.60 17.43 -14.04
N GLU A 119 14.54 17.04 -13.19
CA GLU A 119 15.88 16.56 -13.58
C GLU A 119 15.88 15.07 -13.95
N ALA A 120 14.74 14.38 -13.77
CA ALA A 120 14.63 12.95 -14.04
C ALA A 120 14.45 12.64 -15.54
N ASP A 121 15.42 11.93 -16.12
CA ASP A 121 15.35 11.30 -17.44
C ASP A 121 14.80 9.86 -17.33
N SER A 122 14.64 9.16 -18.44
CA SER A 122 14.26 7.75 -18.53
C SER A 122 15.27 6.79 -17.86
N SER A 123 16.50 7.22 -17.61
CA SER A 123 17.54 6.42 -16.92
C SER A 123 17.17 6.03 -15.47
N PHE A 124 16.26 6.78 -14.83
CA PHE A 124 15.84 6.57 -13.44
C PHE A 124 14.99 5.32 -13.21
N ILE A 125 14.55 4.63 -14.26
CA ILE A 125 13.77 3.40 -14.12
C ILE A 125 14.53 2.30 -13.35
N GLN A 126 15.87 2.34 -13.36
CA GLN A 126 16.74 1.41 -12.62
C GLN A 126 16.76 1.67 -11.11
N GLU A 127 16.38 2.87 -10.65
CA GLU A 127 16.32 3.23 -9.24
C GLU A 127 14.99 2.86 -8.56
N LEU A 128 14.03 2.36 -9.34
CA LEU A 128 12.73 1.93 -8.83
C LEU A 128 12.86 0.65 -7.99
N PRO A 129 12.08 0.50 -6.91
CA PRO A 129 10.90 1.29 -6.56
C PRO A 129 11.15 2.56 -5.72
N LEU A 130 10.36 3.61 -5.99
CA LEU A 130 10.43 4.91 -5.28
C LEU A 130 9.07 5.39 -4.83
N PHE A 131 8.94 5.80 -3.57
CA PHE A 131 7.70 6.35 -3.01
C PHE A 131 7.73 7.88 -2.91
N TYR A 132 6.65 8.51 -3.34
CA TYR A 132 6.40 9.94 -3.20
C TYR A 132 5.09 10.16 -2.44
N SER A 133 5.16 10.86 -1.31
CA SER A 133 3.97 11.19 -0.55
C SER A 133 3.03 12.09 -1.36
N SER A 134 1.74 12.02 -1.04
CA SER A 134 0.73 12.92 -1.60
C SER A 134 1.09 14.40 -1.40
N ARG A 135 1.94 14.69 -0.41
CA ARG A 135 2.46 16.03 -0.16
C ARG A 135 3.51 16.45 -1.18
N GLU A 136 4.49 15.61 -1.45
CA GLU A 136 5.53 15.85 -2.46
C GLU A 136 4.88 16.13 -3.82
N ILE A 137 3.84 15.39 -4.18
CA ILE A 137 3.12 15.56 -5.45
C ILE A 137 2.36 16.89 -5.49
N LYS A 138 1.69 17.28 -4.39
CA LYS A 138 0.89 18.51 -4.33
C LYS A 138 1.72 19.79 -4.45
N THR A 139 3.05 19.72 -4.33
CA THR A 139 3.95 20.87 -4.56
C THR A 139 3.89 21.41 -6.00
N LEU A 140 3.45 20.59 -6.97
CA LEU A 140 3.24 21.00 -8.36
C LEU A 140 2.19 22.12 -8.53
N GLY A 141 1.36 22.37 -7.51
CA GLY A 141 0.47 23.52 -7.47
C GLY A 141 -0.78 23.32 -8.32
N TYR A 142 -1.00 24.18 -9.32
CA TYR A 142 -2.23 24.19 -10.13
C TYR A 142 -2.50 22.85 -10.83
N ASP A 143 -1.46 22.13 -11.26
CA ASP A 143 -1.55 20.85 -11.95
C ASP A 143 -2.23 19.76 -11.10
N THR A 144 -2.20 19.90 -9.77
CA THR A 144 -2.79 18.92 -8.83
C THR A 144 -4.12 19.35 -8.25
N THR A 145 -4.66 20.50 -8.64
CA THR A 145 -5.91 21.06 -8.07
C THR A 145 -7.07 20.07 -8.18
N LYS A 146 -7.16 19.36 -9.31
CA LYS A 146 -8.21 18.39 -9.62
C LYS A 146 -8.11 17.07 -8.84
N ILE A 147 -6.97 16.81 -8.19
CA ILE A 147 -6.69 15.58 -7.43
C ILE A 147 -6.46 15.84 -5.94
N ARG A 148 -6.62 17.09 -5.47
CA ARG A 148 -6.38 17.48 -4.06
C ARG A 148 -7.20 16.69 -3.05
N ASN A 149 -8.40 16.29 -3.44
CA ASN A 149 -9.33 15.54 -2.61
C ASN A 149 -9.08 14.03 -2.61
N SER A 150 -8.15 13.53 -3.43
CA SER A 150 -7.80 12.12 -3.41
C SER A 150 -7.34 11.73 -2.01
N ARG A 151 -7.80 10.55 -1.57
CA ARG A 151 -7.44 10.03 -0.26
C ARG A 151 -6.10 9.31 -0.24
N SER A 152 -5.46 9.17 -1.40
CA SER A 152 -4.13 8.57 -1.54
C SER A 152 -3.15 9.18 -0.52
N ILE A 153 -2.38 8.30 0.12
CA ILE A 153 -1.31 8.69 1.03
C ILE A 153 -0.07 9.08 0.23
N GLY A 154 0.14 8.46 -0.93
CA GLY A 154 1.19 8.75 -1.88
C GLY A 154 1.20 7.78 -3.05
N ILE A 155 2.20 7.92 -3.90
CA ILE A 155 2.39 7.17 -5.13
C ILE A 155 3.70 6.41 -5.04
N LEU A 156 3.65 5.14 -5.38
CA LEU A 156 4.81 4.26 -5.45
C LEU A 156 5.08 3.93 -6.92
N LEU A 157 6.23 4.37 -7.40
CA LEU A 157 6.72 4.04 -8.72
C LEU A 157 7.43 2.68 -8.65
N SER A 158 7.10 1.78 -9.57
CA SER A 158 7.67 0.43 -9.68
C SER A 158 8.06 0.18 -11.14
N PRO A 159 9.03 -0.69 -11.46
CA PRO A 159 9.49 -0.87 -12.84
C PRO A 159 8.38 -1.17 -13.86
N GLN A 160 7.34 -1.90 -13.45
CA GLN A 160 6.26 -2.36 -14.31
C GLN A 160 4.99 -1.50 -14.27
N CYS A 161 4.79 -0.68 -13.23
CA CYS A 161 3.57 0.10 -13.05
C CYS A 161 3.71 1.16 -11.94
N VAL A 162 2.70 2.02 -11.85
CA VAL A 162 2.54 3.00 -10.77
C VAL A 162 1.45 2.53 -9.80
N TYR A 163 1.73 2.52 -8.50
CA TYR A 163 0.74 2.22 -7.48
C TYR A 163 0.27 3.50 -6.77
N ALA A 164 -1.05 3.72 -6.72
CA ALA A 164 -1.65 4.67 -5.79
C ALA A 164 -1.91 3.98 -4.45
N LEU A 165 -1.30 4.50 -3.37
CA LEU A 165 -1.36 3.88 -2.04
C LEU A 165 -2.45 4.51 -1.19
N TYR A 166 -3.28 3.66 -0.58
CA TYR A 166 -4.34 4.06 0.35
C TYR A 166 -4.20 3.28 1.66
N ASN A 167 -4.62 3.88 2.76
CA ASN A 167 -4.77 3.17 4.03
C ASN A 167 -6.18 3.40 4.56
N THR A 168 -6.92 2.31 4.71
CA THR A 168 -8.32 2.28 5.12
C THR A 168 -8.46 2.14 6.64
N GLY A 169 -7.36 1.84 7.36
CA GLY A 169 -7.37 1.55 8.80
C GLY A 169 -8.17 0.29 9.09
N ASN A 170 -9.26 0.42 9.86
CA ASN A 170 -10.11 -0.68 10.31
C ASN A 170 -11.50 -0.68 9.65
N SER A 171 -11.72 0.17 8.65
CA SER A 171 -13.06 0.41 8.08
C SER A 171 -12.95 0.78 6.61
N VAL A 172 -14.07 0.74 5.88
CA VAL A 172 -14.13 1.18 4.48
C VAL A 172 -13.84 2.68 4.36
N LEU A 173 -12.91 3.05 3.48
CA LEU A 173 -12.47 4.43 3.26
C LEU A 173 -13.51 5.24 2.48
N LYS A 174 -13.62 6.55 2.76
CA LYS A 174 -14.39 7.48 1.94
C LYS A 174 -13.78 7.57 0.53
N TRP A 175 -14.57 7.30 -0.50
CA TRP A 175 -14.08 7.16 -1.87
C TRP A 175 -14.84 8.07 -2.83
N GLU A 176 -14.13 8.64 -3.80
CA GLU A 176 -14.73 9.49 -4.83
C GLU A 176 -14.19 9.08 -6.20
N TYR A 177 -14.94 8.23 -6.89
CA TYR A 177 -14.59 7.68 -8.21
C TYR A 177 -14.02 8.73 -9.17
N LYS A 178 -14.71 9.86 -9.35
CA LYS A 178 -14.28 10.92 -10.28
C LYS A 178 -12.93 11.54 -9.91
N THR A 179 -12.61 11.62 -8.63
CA THR A 179 -11.32 12.17 -8.17
C THR A 179 -10.20 11.17 -8.42
N GLU A 180 -10.43 9.89 -8.17
CA GLU A 180 -9.42 8.85 -8.36
C GLU A 180 -9.19 8.55 -9.86
N VAL A 181 -10.22 8.62 -10.73
CA VAL A 181 -10.04 8.59 -12.20
C VAL A 181 -9.15 9.74 -12.68
N ARG A 182 -9.32 10.94 -12.13
CA ARG A 182 -8.45 12.09 -12.46
C ARG A 182 -7.03 11.89 -11.95
N LEU A 183 -6.85 11.24 -10.80
CA LEU A 183 -5.53 10.86 -10.30
C LEU A 183 -4.85 9.89 -11.26
N THR A 184 -5.55 8.85 -11.71
CA THR A 184 -5.04 7.90 -12.71
C THR A 184 -4.60 8.61 -14.00
N ALA A 185 -5.48 9.44 -14.58
CA ALA A 185 -5.16 10.18 -15.80
C ALA A 185 -3.97 11.14 -15.61
N PHE A 186 -3.89 11.82 -14.46
CA PHE A 186 -2.75 12.66 -14.11
C PHE A 186 -1.45 11.86 -14.06
N LEU A 187 -1.42 10.71 -13.37
CA LEU A 187 -0.22 9.89 -13.25
C LEU A 187 0.22 9.31 -14.60
N GLN A 188 -0.73 8.84 -15.41
CA GLN A 188 -0.45 8.33 -16.75
C GLN A 188 0.18 9.41 -17.63
N HIS A 189 -0.35 10.63 -17.59
CA HIS A 189 0.16 11.72 -18.41
C HIS A 189 1.49 12.29 -17.89
N TYR A 190 1.57 12.57 -16.59
CA TYR A 190 2.73 13.21 -15.97
C TYR A 190 3.97 12.31 -16.00
N LEU A 191 3.77 10.99 -15.84
CA LEU A 191 4.86 10.03 -15.78
C LEU A 191 5.17 9.38 -17.15
N GLN A 192 4.40 9.71 -18.19
CA GLN A 192 4.71 9.30 -19.56
C GLN A 192 5.96 10.04 -20.03
N GLY A 193 6.98 9.27 -20.41
CA GLY A 193 8.32 9.75 -20.74
C GLY A 193 9.23 9.95 -19.52
N ARG A 194 8.70 9.88 -18.27
CA ARG A 194 9.44 10.22 -17.03
C ARG A 194 8.88 9.52 -15.78
N PRO A 195 9.46 8.43 -15.27
CA PRO A 195 10.58 7.67 -15.80
C PRO A 195 10.15 6.63 -16.86
N TYR A 196 8.86 6.51 -17.18
CA TYR A 196 8.37 5.42 -18.03
C TYR A 196 8.44 5.78 -19.51
N HIS A 197 8.87 4.85 -20.37
CA HIS A 197 8.95 5.10 -21.82
C HIS A 197 7.57 5.32 -22.47
N GLY A 198 6.51 4.78 -21.87
CA GLY A 198 5.13 4.90 -22.35
C GLY A 198 4.18 5.36 -21.25
N ARG A 199 2.88 5.31 -21.52
CA ARG A 199 1.85 5.53 -20.50
C ARG A 199 1.92 4.38 -19.49
N PRO A 200 2.29 4.61 -18.22
CA PRO A 200 2.36 3.53 -17.26
C PRO A 200 0.96 2.99 -16.92
N ALA A 201 0.86 1.70 -16.64
CA ALA A 201 -0.30 1.16 -15.95
C ALA A 201 -0.37 1.76 -14.54
N VAL A 202 -1.57 2.13 -14.09
CA VAL A 202 -1.79 2.63 -12.73
C VAL A 202 -2.68 1.64 -11.99
N ARG A 203 -2.22 1.19 -10.83
CA ARG A 203 -2.86 0.20 -9.98
C ARG A 203 -3.08 0.80 -8.59
N ALA A 204 -3.94 0.19 -7.78
CA ALA A 204 -4.13 0.58 -6.39
C ALA A 204 -3.54 -0.45 -5.43
N ILE A 205 -2.94 0.05 -4.35
CA ILE A 205 -2.61 -0.73 -3.16
C ILE A 205 -3.47 -0.20 -2.01
N MET A 206 -4.37 -1.04 -1.52
CA MET A 206 -5.19 -0.79 -0.35
C MET A 206 -4.52 -1.44 0.86
N THR A 207 -4.20 -0.64 1.87
CA THR A 207 -3.68 -1.14 3.14
C THR A 207 -4.74 -1.04 4.23
N GLY A 208 -4.77 -1.99 5.15
CA GLY A 208 -5.70 -2.02 6.27
C GLY A 208 -5.12 -2.84 7.42
N LYS A 209 -5.79 -2.86 8.57
CA LYS A 209 -5.24 -3.46 9.79
C LYS A 209 -4.90 -4.94 9.64
N ASP A 210 -5.81 -5.70 9.04
CA ASP A 210 -5.82 -7.17 9.04
C ASP A 210 -6.65 -7.71 7.86
N MET A 211 -6.74 -9.04 7.71
CA MET A 211 -7.52 -9.64 6.62
C MET A 211 -9.04 -9.45 6.79
N ASP A 212 -9.54 -9.20 8.00
CA ASP A 212 -10.96 -8.84 8.21
C ASP A 212 -11.30 -7.52 7.51
N THR A 213 -10.36 -6.57 7.53
CA THR A 213 -10.50 -5.32 6.79
C THR A 213 -10.52 -5.57 5.27
N ALA A 214 -9.78 -6.55 4.76
CA ALA A 214 -9.83 -6.96 3.35
C ALA A 214 -11.23 -7.46 2.97
N TYR A 215 -11.82 -8.31 3.81
CA TYR A 215 -13.19 -8.80 3.63
C TYR A 215 -14.21 -7.65 3.57
N HIS A 216 -14.08 -6.65 4.45
CA HIS A 216 -14.94 -5.47 4.42
C HIS A 216 -14.80 -4.65 3.12
N LEU A 217 -13.59 -4.56 2.55
CA LEU A 217 -13.39 -3.90 1.26
C LEU A 217 -14.02 -4.70 0.11
N LEU A 218 -13.82 -6.03 0.07
CA LEU A 218 -14.35 -6.94 -0.94
C LEU A 218 -15.90 -6.93 -0.98
N THR A 219 -16.53 -6.86 0.19
CA THR A 219 -18.00 -6.87 0.33
C THR A 219 -18.64 -5.48 0.32
N SER A 220 -17.84 -4.42 0.23
CA SER A 220 -18.36 -3.06 0.34
C SER A 220 -19.25 -2.70 -0.84
N THR A 221 -20.44 -2.17 -0.56
CA THR A 221 -21.40 -1.68 -1.56
C THR A 221 -21.31 -0.15 -1.77
N GLY A 222 -20.30 0.50 -1.19
CA GLY A 222 -20.09 1.96 -1.27
C GLY A 222 -20.91 2.77 -0.26
N GLY A 223 -21.74 2.13 0.57
CA GLY A 223 -22.51 2.76 1.64
C GLY A 223 -23.51 3.82 1.16
N TYR A 224 -23.99 4.65 2.09
CA TYR A 224 -24.98 5.69 1.78
C TYR A 224 -24.46 6.67 0.71
N ARG A 225 -25.28 6.89 -0.34
CA ARG A 225 -24.96 7.73 -1.51
C ARG A 225 -23.65 7.35 -2.22
N LYS A 226 -23.20 6.11 -2.12
CA LYS A 226 -21.94 5.64 -2.75
C LYS A 226 -20.73 6.50 -2.37
N SER A 227 -20.67 6.91 -1.10
CA SER A 227 -19.63 7.81 -0.58
C SER A 227 -18.44 7.08 0.05
N LEU A 228 -18.55 5.77 0.24
CA LEU A 228 -17.49 4.88 0.69
C LEU A 228 -16.93 4.08 -0.48
N PHE A 229 -15.78 3.46 -0.26
CA PHE A 229 -15.12 2.59 -1.22
C PHE A 229 -16.06 1.50 -1.69
N LEU A 230 -16.06 1.28 -2.99
CA LEU A 230 -16.66 0.17 -3.70
C LEU A 230 -15.56 -0.32 -4.64
N LEU A 231 -15.44 -1.63 -4.81
CA LEU A 231 -14.52 -2.20 -5.77
C LEU A 231 -14.98 -1.84 -7.19
N ASP A 232 -14.46 -0.73 -7.71
CA ASP A 232 -14.86 -0.11 -8.98
C ASP A 232 -13.77 -0.24 -10.05
N THR A 233 -14.01 0.30 -11.24
CA THR A 233 -13.10 0.20 -12.39
C THR A 233 -12.09 1.33 -12.48
N THR A 234 -11.85 2.10 -11.40
CA THR A 234 -10.87 3.21 -11.42
C THR A 234 -9.46 2.71 -11.69
N TYR A 235 -9.14 1.54 -11.13
CA TYR A 235 -7.88 0.83 -11.31
C TYR A 235 -8.18 -0.58 -11.82
N GLU A 236 -7.35 -1.08 -12.72
CA GLU A 236 -7.47 -2.44 -13.24
C GLU A 236 -7.24 -3.49 -12.14
N HIS A 237 -6.29 -3.17 -11.24
CA HIS A 237 -5.86 -4.02 -10.13
C HIS A 237 -5.99 -3.26 -8.80
N PHE A 238 -6.56 -3.93 -7.80
CA PHE A 238 -6.64 -3.45 -6.42
C PHE A 238 -6.03 -4.49 -5.48
N HIS A 239 -4.73 -4.37 -5.22
CA HIS A 239 -4.04 -5.25 -4.28
C HIS A 239 -4.35 -4.84 -2.84
N TYR A 240 -4.56 -5.82 -1.96
CA TYR A 240 -4.70 -5.56 -0.53
C TYR A 240 -3.47 -6.02 0.25
N LEU A 241 -2.99 -5.18 1.17
CA LEU A 241 -1.91 -5.51 2.10
C LEU A 241 -2.35 -5.29 3.55
N PRO A 242 -2.29 -6.30 4.44
CA PRO A 242 -2.48 -6.07 5.87
C PRO A 242 -1.29 -5.27 6.46
N ASN A 243 -1.55 -4.41 7.44
CA ASN A 243 -0.57 -3.54 8.10
C ASN A 243 0.25 -4.30 9.14
N ASN A 244 0.92 -5.36 8.71
CA ASN A 244 1.76 -6.25 9.50
C ASN A 244 2.83 -6.88 8.59
N ILE A 245 3.57 -7.86 9.14
CA ILE A 245 4.63 -8.56 8.42
C ILE A 245 4.16 -9.16 7.09
N TYR A 246 2.93 -9.69 6.99
CA TYR A 246 2.44 -10.29 5.75
C TYR A 246 2.37 -9.25 4.61
N GLY A 247 1.82 -8.06 4.89
CA GLY A 247 1.75 -6.99 3.90
C GLY A 247 3.12 -6.43 3.50
N GLU A 248 4.10 -6.48 4.39
CA GLU A 248 5.48 -6.07 4.10
C GLU A 248 6.12 -6.98 3.04
N TYR A 249 5.96 -8.32 3.17
CA TYR A 249 6.49 -9.26 2.16
C TYR A 249 5.70 -9.22 0.86
N LEU A 250 4.38 -9.06 0.93
CA LEU A 250 3.56 -8.86 -0.27
C LEU A 250 3.98 -7.59 -1.02
N LEU A 251 4.27 -6.49 -0.32
CA LEU A 251 4.78 -5.28 -0.97
C LEU A 251 6.12 -5.54 -1.65
N ARG A 252 7.04 -6.26 -0.98
CA ARG A 252 8.34 -6.64 -1.56
C ARG A 252 8.22 -7.48 -2.83
N LEU A 253 7.24 -8.37 -2.89
CA LEU A 253 6.88 -9.13 -4.09
C LEU A 253 6.36 -8.20 -5.20
N LEU A 254 5.34 -7.39 -4.89
CA LEU A 254 4.65 -6.52 -5.85
C LEU A 254 5.57 -5.50 -6.54
N VAL A 255 6.65 -5.08 -5.88
CA VAL A 255 7.62 -4.13 -6.45
C VAL A 255 8.79 -4.80 -7.17
N ARG A 256 8.83 -6.13 -7.23
CA ARG A 256 9.90 -6.91 -7.87
C ARG A 256 9.32 -7.82 -8.96
N PRO A 257 9.07 -7.29 -10.17
CA PRO A 257 8.37 -8.03 -11.22
C PRO A 257 9.07 -9.32 -11.64
N GLN A 258 10.40 -9.38 -11.59
CA GLN A 258 11.16 -10.60 -11.88
C GLN A 258 10.89 -11.70 -10.84
N MET A 259 10.85 -11.35 -9.55
CA MET A 259 10.51 -12.29 -8.49
C MET A 259 9.06 -12.75 -8.61
N LEU A 260 8.14 -11.84 -8.92
CA LEU A 260 6.73 -12.16 -9.12
C LEU A 260 6.55 -13.17 -10.27
N GLN A 261 7.18 -12.92 -11.43
CA GLN A 261 7.16 -13.86 -12.57
C GLN A 261 7.81 -15.21 -12.25
N GLN A 262 8.88 -15.23 -11.45
CA GLN A 262 9.50 -16.48 -11.01
C GLN A 262 8.55 -17.28 -10.13
N LEU A 263 7.83 -16.61 -9.21
CA LEU A 263 6.83 -17.25 -8.37
C LEU A 263 5.65 -17.77 -9.22
N ASP A 264 5.16 -16.99 -10.18
CA ASP A 264 4.09 -17.44 -11.10
C ASP A 264 4.48 -18.71 -11.83
N ARG A 265 5.69 -18.76 -12.41
CA ARG A 265 6.19 -19.96 -13.11
C ARG A 265 6.30 -21.17 -12.18
N LEU A 266 6.72 -20.96 -10.94
CA LEU A 266 6.82 -22.04 -9.96
C LEU A 266 5.44 -22.56 -9.56
N LEU A 267 4.49 -21.66 -9.29
CA LEU A 267 3.14 -22.03 -8.88
C LEU A 267 2.33 -22.65 -10.03
N LEU A 268 2.65 -22.30 -11.28
CA LEU A 268 1.99 -22.82 -12.48
C LEU A 268 2.66 -24.07 -13.06
N SER A 269 3.74 -24.58 -12.47
CA SER A 269 4.53 -25.68 -13.07
C SER A 269 3.74 -26.96 -13.29
N ASP A 270 2.74 -27.19 -12.44
CA ASP A 270 1.93 -28.41 -12.43
C ASP A 270 0.58 -28.22 -13.16
N TYR A 271 0.39 -27.08 -13.84
CA TYR A 271 -0.84 -26.70 -14.52
C TYR A 271 -0.63 -26.52 -16.02
N PHE A 272 -1.69 -26.75 -16.79
CA PHE A 272 -1.76 -26.40 -18.19
C PHE A 272 -1.87 -24.88 -18.36
N SER A 273 -1.39 -24.40 -19.51
CA SER A 273 -1.44 -22.98 -19.87
C SER A 273 -2.87 -22.46 -19.94
N HIS A 274 -3.04 -21.17 -19.64
CA HIS A 274 -4.27 -20.41 -19.83
C HIS A 274 -5.00 -20.71 -21.17
N GLN A 275 -6.31 -20.94 -21.11
CA GLN A 275 -7.17 -21.14 -22.28
C GLN A 275 -7.99 -19.88 -22.57
N LYS A 276 -7.71 -19.22 -23.69
CA LYS A 276 -8.39 -17.99 -24.11
C LYS A 276 -9.90 -18.14 -24.35
N GLU A 277 -10.35 -19.36 -24.62
CA GLU A 277 -11.75 -19.68 -24.91
C GLU A 277 -12.61 -19.73 -23.66
N LEU A 278 -12.00 -19.93 -22.49
CA LEU A 278 -12.72 -19.95 -21.22
C LEU A 278 -12.98 -18.50 -20.76
N PRO A 279 -14.25 -18.05 -20.69
CA PRO A 279 -14.62 -16.67 -20.37
C PRO A 279 -14.54 -16.37 -18.87
N ILE A 280 -13.51 -16.87 -18.19
CA ILE A 280 -13.28 -16.76 -16.75
C ILE A 280 -11.86 -16.24 -16.53
N GLU A 281 -11.67 -15.37 -15.55
CA GLU A 281 -10.34 -14.89 -15.13
C GLU A 281 -9.51 -16.06 -14.56
N HIS A 282 -8.43 -16.47 -15.21
CA HIS A 282 -7.58 -17.56 -14.72
C HIS A 282 -6.15 -17.47 -15.29
N ASP A 283 -5.18 -18.07 -14.61
CA ASP A 283 -3.76 -18.11 -14.98
C ASP A 283 -3.34 -19.47 -15.57
N GLY A 284 -4.07 -20.54 -15.23
CA GLY A 284 -3.80 -21.90 -15.72
C GLY A 284 -5.00 -22.81 -15.53
N ILE A 285 -4.84 -24.08 -15.88
CA ILE A 285 -5.90 -25.10 -15.79
C ILE A 285 -5.31 -26.40 -15.24
N ASP A 286 -6.04 -27.10 -14.37
CA ASP A 286 -5.61 -28.39 -13.84
C ASP A 286 -5.90 -29.58 -14.79
N SER A 287 -5.52 -30.78 -14.37
CA SER A 287 -5.80 -32.02 -15.11
C SER A 287 -7.29 -32.38 -15.27
N GLN A 288 -8.18 -31.71 -14.54
CA GLN A 288 -9.62 -31.93 -14.55
C GLN A 288 -10.37 -30.79 -15.28
N ASN A 289 -9.64 -29.90 -15.97
CA ASN A 289 -10.16 -28.70 -16.62
C ASN A 289 -10.74 -27.64 -15.67
N HIS A 290 -10.35 -27.65 -14.40
CA HIS A 290 -10.69 -26.55 -13.48
C HIS A 290 -9.77 -25.35 -13.72
N PRO A 291 -10.32 -24.14 -13.85
CA PRO A 291 -9.51 -22.93 -13.93
C PRO A 291 -8.80 -22.65 -12.61
N VAL A 292 -7.56 -22.17 -12.72
CA VAL A 292 -6.65 -21.90 -11.61
C VAL A 292 -6.33 -20.41 -11.61
N LEU A 293 -6.57 -19.72 -10.49
CA LEU A 293 -6.19 -18.32 -10.29
C LEU A 293 -5.07 -18.20 -9.25
N LEU A 294 -3.99 -17.50 -9.62
CA LEU A 294 -2.98 -17.03 -8.68
C LEU A 294 -3.49 -15.76 -7.98
N ALA A 295 -3.82 -15.89 -6.70
CA ALA A 295 -4.39 -14.83 -5.87
C ALA A 295 -3.52 -14.46 -4.67
N TYR A 296 -2.26 -14.91 -4.66
CA TYR A 296 -1.31 -14.66 -3.57
C TYR A 296 -0.99 -13.16 -3.40
N ASP A 297 -1.10 -12.37 -4.46
CA ASP A 297 -0.91 -10.91 -4.47
C ASP A 297 -2.14 -10.13 -3.97
N PHE A 298 -3.21 -10.86 -3.61
CA PHE A 298 -4.50 -10.38 -3.15
C PHE A 298 -5.08 -9.26 -4.02
N ASP A 299 -5.05 -9.43 -5.34
CA ASP A 299 -5.80 -8.56 -6.23
C ASP A 299 -7.31 -8.80 -6.10
N MET A 300 -7.98 -7.91 -5.39
CA MET A 300 -9.41 -7.97 -5.12
C MET A 300 -10.24 -8.00 -6.40
N GLN A 301 -9.81 -7.32 -7.47
CA GLN A 301 -10.54 -7.30 -8.73
C GLN A 301 -10.53 -8.65 -9.42
N ARG A 302 -9.35 -9.28 -9.53
CA ARG A 302 -9.20 -10.61 -10.15
C ARG A 302 -9.95 -11.67 -9.36
N ILE A 303 -9.82 -11.65 -8.03
CA ILE A 303 -10.53 -12.57 -7.13
C ILE A 303 -12.05 -12.44 -7.32
N ASN A 304 -12.58 -11.20 -7.37
CA ASN A 304 -14.00 -10.96 -7.58
C ASN A 304 -14.47 -11.44 -8.98
N ARG A 305 -13.70 -11.16 -10.03
CA ARG A 305 -14.02 -11.61 -11.40
C ARG A 305 -13.99 -13.14 -11.52
N PHE A 306 -13.02 -13.79 -10.90
CA PHE A 306 -12.93 -15.26 -10.88
C PHE A 306 -14.11 -15.88 -10.14
N ASN A 307 -14.41 -15.41 -8.92
CA ASN A 307 -15.58 -15.87 -8.17
C ASN A 307 -16.88 -15.68 -8.97
N THR A 308 -17.06 -14.50 -9.57
CA THR A 308 -18.25 -14.21 -10.39
C THR A 308 -18.32 -15.14 -11.60
N GLY A 309 -17.22 -15.33 -12.32
CA GLY A 309 -17.15 -16.22 -13.48
C GLY A 309 -17.51 -17.66 -13.12
N LEU A 310 -16.90 -18.22 -12.07
CA LEU A 310 -17.20 -19.57 -11.61
C LEU A 310 -18.69 -19.76 -11.27
N ASN A 311 -19.31 -18.82 -10.54
CA ASN A 311 -20.73 -18.89 -10.22
C ASN A 311 -21.64 -18.77 -11.45
N VAL A 312 -21.26 -17.92 -12.42
CA VAL A 312 -22.06 -17.72 -13.65
C VAL A 312 -22.06 -18.96 -14.54
N TYR A 313 -20.93 -19.65 -14.62
CA TYR A 313 -20.77 -20.84 -15.47
C TYR A 313 -20.95 -22.16 -14.70
N ASP A 314 -21.28 -22.10 -13.42
CA ASP A 314 -21.45 -23.25 -12.52
C ASP A 314 -20.23 -24.20 -12.55
N LEU A 315 -19.03 -23.62 -12.46
CA LEU A 315 -17.76 -24.34 -12.47
C LEU A 315 -17.08 -24.30 -11.10
N SER A 316 -16.35 -25.35 -10.79
CA SER A 316 -15.38 -25.38 -9.68
C SER A 316 -14.04 -24.79 -10.13
N GLY A 317 -13.27 -24.22 -9.20
CA GLY A 317 -11.97 -23.64 -9.50
C GLY A 317 -10.92 -23.83 -8.41
N ILE A 318 -9.67 -23.53 -8.75
CA ILE A 318 -8.55 -23.59 -7.81
C ILE A 318 -8.03 -22.17 -7.55
N LEU A 319 -7.89 -21.82 -6.27
CA LEU A 319 -7.32 -20.54 -5.86
C LEU A 319 -5.99 -20.77 -5.15
N VAL A 320 -4.91 -20.27 -5.75
CA VAL A 320 -3.55 -20.33 -5.18
C VAL A 320 -3.29 -19.06 -4.38
N CYS A 321 -3.16 -19.18 -3.06
CA CYS A 321 -2.99 -18.02 -2.17
C CYS A 321 -2.18 -18.39 -0.92
N PHE A 322 -1.74 -17.39 -0.16
CA PHE A 322 -1.05 -17.64 1.11
C PHE A 322 -2.01 -18.14 2.19
N ASP A 323 -1.49 -18.98 3.08
CA ASP A 323 -2.20 -19.53 4.23
C ASP A 323 -2.99 -18.49 5.05
N PHE A 324 -2.40 -17.32 5.33
CA PHE A 324 -3.02 -16.24 6.10
C PHE A 324 -4.19 -15.56 5.37
N GLN A 325 -4.32 -15.73 4.05
CA GLN A 325 -5.38 -15.14 3.24
C GLN A 325 -6.64 -16.03 3.20
N ILE A 326 -6.47 -17.34 3.37
CA ILE A 326 -7.52 -18.36 3.24
C ILE A 326 -8.75 -18.06 4.12
N PRO A 327 -8.64 -17.70 5.43
CA PRO A 327 -9.83 -17.47 6.25
C PRO A 327 -10.73 -16.35 5.72
N CYS A 328 -10.14 -15.27 5.21
CA CYS A 328 -10.87 -14.16 4.59
C CYS A 328 -11.52 -14.61 3.28
N LEU A 329 -10.75 -15.30 2.43
CA LEU A 329 -11.22 -15.73 1.11
C LEU A 329 -12.35 -16.76 1.21
N ARG A 330 -12.26 -17.73 2.12
CA ARG A 330 -13.35 -18.68 2.41
C ARG A 330 -14.66 -18.01 2.82
N LYS A 331 -14.58 -16.86 3.50
CA LYS A 331 -15.76 -16.10 3.92
C LYS A 331 -16.37 -15.28 2.79
N TYR A 332 -15.56 -14.86 1.83
CA TYR A 332 -15.96 -14.00 0.71
C TYR A 332 -16.46 -14.79 -0.49
N LEU A 333 -15.73 -15.85 -0.85
CA LEU A 333 -15.99 -16.63 -2.05
C LEU A 333 -17.25 -17.47 -1.88
N THR A 334 -18.04 -17.53 -2.95
CA THR A 334 -19.32 -18.24 -2.98
C THR A 334 -19.32 -19.40 -3.97
N ALA A 335 -18.42 -19.39 -4.94
CA ALA A 335 -18.21 -20.51 -5.85
C ALA A 335 -17.54 -21.71 -5.16
N ASP A 336 -17.66 -22.88 -5.76
CA ASP A 336 -16.93 -24.07 -5.32
C ASP A 336 -15.44 -23.92 -5.64
N ILE A 337 -14.63 -23.71 -4.61
CA ILE A 337 -13.21 -23.39 -4.74
C ILE A 337 -12.37 -24.29 -3.87
N GLN A 338 -11.40 -24.96 -4.52
CA GLN A 338 -10.30 -25.63 -3.86
C GLN A 338 -9.16 -24.65 -3.60
N PHE A 339 -8.64 -24.64 -2.38
CA PHE A 339 -7.48 -23.81 -2.02
C PHE A 339 -6.17 -24.58 -2.19
N SER A 340 -5.25 -24.01 -2.96
CA SER A 340 -3.85 -24.40 -2.97
C SER A 340 -3.06 -23.39 -2.15
N SER A 341 -2.57 -23.82 -0.98
CA SER A 341 -1.99 -22.92 0.02
C SER A 341 -0.47 -22.79 -0.13
N ILE A 342 0.00 -21.54 -0.15
CA ILE A 342 1.42 -21.20 0.02
C ILE A 342 1.66 -20.97 1.51
N ASP A 343 2.49 -21.82 2.13
CA ASP A 343 2.94 -21.62 3.51
C ASP A 343 3.84 -20.38 3.59
N PHE A 344 3.42 -19.36 4.33
CA PHE A 344 4.12 -18.08 4.37
C PHE A 344 5.53 -18.20 4.96
N GLN A 345 5.72 -19.07 5.96
CA GLN A 345 7.02 -19.24 6.62
C GLN A 345 8.01 -19.96 5.72
N LYS A 346 7.56 -21.01 5.01
CA LYS A 346 8.38 -21.70 4.01
C LYS A 346 8.72 -20.77 2.85
N PHE A 347 7.76 -19.96 2.40
CA PHE A 347 7.97 -18.95 1.36
C PHE A 347 9.04 -17.92 1.77
N LYS A 348 8.94 -17.34 2.97
CA LYS A 348 9.93 -16.38 3.49
C LYS A 348 11.35 -16.97 3.50
N ARG A 349 11.51 -18.22 3.93
CA ARG A 349 12.81 -18.90 4.00
C ARG A 349 13.35 -19.29 2.63
N GLY A 350 12.53 -19.94 1.83
CA GLY A 350 12.94 -20.54 0.56
C GLY A 350 13.08 -19.52 -0.58
N PHE A 351 12.17 -18.54 -0.63
CA PHE A 351 12.07 -17.61 -1.76
C PHE A 351 12.76 -16.27 -1.49
N PHE A 352 12.73 -15.78 -0.24
CA PHE A 352 13.44 -14.57 0.15
C PHE A 352 14.82 -14.83 0.79
N HIS A 353 15.20 -16.10 0.97
CA HIS A 353 16.48 -16.53 1.56
C HIS A 353 16.77 -15.96 2.95
N GLU A 354 15.73 -15.70 3.74
CA GLU A 354 15.89 -15.12 5.07
C GLU A 354 16.06 -16.20 6.13
N LYS A 355 17.05 -15.99 7.00
CA LYS A 355 17.31 -16.83 8.17
C LYS A 355 16.20 -16.64 9.23
N PRO A 356 15.92 -17.68 10.04
CA PRO A 356 14.84 -17.65 11.04
C PRO A 356 15.02 -16.54 12.08
#